data_AF-A0A0K8RJL7-F1
#
_entry.id   AF-A0A0K8RJL7-F1
#
_cell.length_a   1.000
_cell.length_b   1.000
_cell.length_c   1.000
_cell.angle_alpha   90.00
_cell.angle_beta   90.00
_cell.angle_gamma   90.00
#
_symmetry.space_group_name_H-M   'P 1'
#
loop_
_entity.id
_entity.type
_entity.pdbx_description
1 polymer ?
#
loop_
_entity_poly.entity_id
_entity_poly.type
_entity_poly.pdbx_seq_one_letter_code
_entity_poly.pdbx_strand_id
1 'polypeptide(L)'
;MSRQIWFLRCLLGLLVAVIIVFLITHNRVSRWTCGSSCRSQTSETVEPRGLAESRIPVTMVVVTCGDRFEVTMANLKSAVAFSRAPLRLLLFADAENIQRLDDTIKDWPANVLERVTYELRLVRPPKGPDMIKE
;
A
#
# COMPACT_ATOMS: atom_id res chain seq x y z
N MET A 1 -40.51 19.60 22.29
CA MET A 1 -39.05 19.53 22.53
C MET A 1 -38.51 18.09 22.71
N SER A 2 -39.30 17.12 23.19
CA SER A 2 -38.83 15.72 23.44
C SER A 2 -38.62 14.86 22.17
N ARG A 3 -39.40 15.09 21.09
CA ARG A 3 -39.30 14.29 19.84
C ARG A 3 -38.00 14.51 19.07
N GLN A 4 -37.49 15.75 19.01
CA GLN A 4 -36.23 16.04 18.30
C GLN A 4 -35.00 15.40 18.96
N ILE A 5 -35.01 15.25 20.29
CA ILE A 5 -33.92 14.62 21.05
C ILE A 5 -33.87 13.11 20.74
N TRP A 6 -35.02 12.47 20.60
CA TRP A 6 -35.11 11.06 20.19
C TRP A 6 -34.61 10.84 18.76
N PHE A 7 -35.00 11.70 17.82
CA PHE A 7 -34.51 11.62 16.44
C PHE A 7 -32.99 11.81 16.36
N LEU A 8 -32.44 12.76 17.12
CA LEU A 8 -30.99 13.02 17.12
C LEU A 8 -30.19 11.84 17.69
N ARG A 9 -30.72 11.15 18.72
CA ARG A 9 -30.07 9.96 19.29
C ARG A 9 -30.11 8.76 18.35
N CYS A 10 -31.22 8.57 17.62
CA CYS A 10 -31.30 7.54 16.59
C CYS A 10 -30.35 7.83 15.42
N LEU A 11 -30.25 9.09 14.99
CA LEU A 11 -29.35 9.49 13.92
C LEU A 11 -27.89 9.25 14.30
N LEU A 12 -27.50 9.62 15.52
CA LEU A 12 -26.15 9.39 16.03
C LEU A 12 -25.83 7.90 16.15
N GLY A 13 -26.79 7.08 16.61
CA GLY A 13 -26.63 5.62 16.68
C GLY A 13 -26.41 4.99 15.31
N LEU A 14 -27.15 5.43 14.29
CA LEU A 14 -26.98 4.96 12.92
C LEU A 14 -25.62 5.37 12.34
N LEU A 15 -25.17 6.61 12.58
CA LEU A 15 -23.85 7.07 12.14
C LEU A 15 -22.73 6.24 12.78
N VAL A 16 -22.80 5.98 14.08
CA VAL A 16 -21.82 5.15 14.78
C VAL A 16 -21.84 3.71 14.24
N ALA A 17 -23.01 3.14 13.98
CA ALA A 17 -23.12 1.81 13.39
C ALA A 17 -22.50 1.75 11.99
N VAL A 18 -22.71 2.76 11.14
CA VAL A 18 -22.11 2.85 9.80
C VAL A 18 -20.58 2.97 9.90
N ILE A 19 -20.06 3.79 10.81
CA ILE A 19 -18.61 3.93 11.04
C ILE A 19 -18.01 2.60 11.52
N ILE A 20 -18.66 1.90 12.45
CA ILE A 20 -18.20 0.59 12.93
C ILE A 20 -18.20 -0.43 11.79
N VAL A 21 -19.26 -0.47 10.97
CA VAL A 21 -19.32 -1.35 9.80
C VAL A 21 -18.21 -1.02 8.82
N PHE A 22 -17.95 0.26 8.54
CA PHE A 22 -16.88 0.73 7.65
C PHE A 22 -15.49 0.32 8.16
N LEU A 23 -15.22 0.50 9.46
CA LEU A 23 -13.97 0.06 10.08
C LEU A 23 -13.82 -1.47 10.03
N ILE A 24 -14.92 -2.22 10.22
CA ILE A 24 -14.92 -3.67 10.12
C ILE A 24 -14.69 -4.11 8.67
N THR A 25 -15.34 -3.54 7.66
CA THR A 25 -15.11 -3.90 6.25
C THR A 25 -13.71 -3.53 5.79
N HIS A 26 -13.19 -2.36 6.18
CA HIS A 26 -11.81 -1.97 5.87
C HIS A 26 -10.77 -2.91 6.53
N ASN A 27 -11.02 -3.32 7.79
CA ASN A 27 -10.19 -4.32 8.46
C ASN A 27 -10.38 -5.75 7.93
N ARG A 28 -11.56 -6.10 7.39
CA ARG A 28 -11.85 -7.42 6.81
C ARG A 28 -11.22 -7.59 5.42
N VAL A 29 -11.18 -6.53 4.60
CA VAL A 29 -10.42 -6.50 3.34
C VAL A 29 -8.95 -6.81 3.60
N SER A 30 -8.39 -6.32 4.71
CA SER A 30 -7.01 -6.63 5.13
C SER A 30 -6.80 -8.08 5.58
N ARG A 31 -7.88 -8.85 5.84
CA ARG A 31 -7.82 -10.23 6.35
C ARG A 31 -8.25 -11.30 5.34
N TRP A 32 -8.59 -10.92 4.11
CA TRP A 32 -8.90 -11.86 3.02
C TRP A 32 -7.64 -12.20 2.22
N THR A 33 -6.69 -12.91 2.83
CA THR A 33 -5.72 -13.72 2.08
C THR A 33 -5.39 -15.02 2.84
N CYS A 34 -6.34 -15.94 2.82
CA CYS A 34 -6.08 -17.38 2.94
C CYS A 34 -7.10 -18.03 2.00
N GLY A 35 -6.83 -19.04 1.19
CA GLY A 35 -5.70 -19.91 0.97
C GLY A 35 -6.22 -20.99 0.01
N SER A 36 -5.48 -21.31 -1.05
CA SER A 36 -5.64 -22.57 -1.80
C SER A 36 -4.51 -22.71 -2.81
N SER A 37 -3.53 -23.50 -2.42
CA SER A 37 -2.87 -24.54 -3.23
C SER A 37 -2.72 -24.28 -4.73
N CYS A 38 -1.54 -23.80 -5.14
CA CYS A 38 -0.97 -24.25 -6.41
C CYS A 38 0.00 -25.39 -6.09
N ARG A 39 -0.55 -26.60 -6.02
CA ARG A 39 0.22 -27.85 -6.06
C ARG A 39 0.65 -28.07 -7.51
N SER A 40 1.92 -27.85 -7.82
CA SER A 40 2.55 -28.49 -8.99
C SER A 40 3.62 -29.46 -8.48
N GLN A 41 3.54 -30.67 -9.00
CA GLN A 41 4.21 -31.87 -8.55
C GLN A 41 5.68 -31.91 -9.00
N THR A 42 6.53 -32.30 -8.03
CA THR A 42 7.65 -33.25 -8.14
C THR A 42 8.84 -32.88 -9.04
N SER A 43 9.97 -32.54 -8.42
CA SER A 43 11.08 -33.50 -8.33
C SER A 43 12.03 -33.19 -7.17
N GLU A 44 12.34 -34.26 -6.43
CA GLU A 44 13.43 -34.46 -5.48
C GLU A 44 13.30 -33.96 -4.03
N THR A 45 13.02 -34.96 -3.19
CA THR A 45 13.17 -35.08 -1.75
C THR A 45 14.46 -34.46 -1.19
N VAL A 46 14.35 -33.36 -0.45
CA VAL A 46 15.18 -33.07 0.74
C VAL A 46 14.36 -32.20 1.71
N GLU A 47 14.18 -32.68 2.94
CA GLU A 47 13.78 -31.93 4.14
C GLU A 47 14.73 -32.37 5.26
N PRO A 48 14.92 -31.66 6.39
CA PRO A 48 14.54 -30.28 6.75
C PRO A 48 15.75 -29.45 7.22
N ARG A 49 15.96 -28.22 6.76
CA ARG A 49 16.73 -27.22 7.56
C ARG A 49 16.22 -25.80 7.31
N GLY A 50 15.66 -25.22 8.37
CA GLY A 50 15.30 -23.81 8.44
C GLY A 50 16.50 -22.92 8.16
N LEU A 51 16.37 -22.13 7.10
CA LEU A 51 17.04 -20.86 6.95
C LEU A 51 15.97 -19.98 6.30
N ALA A 52 15.67 -18.84 6.90
CA ALA A 52 14.75 -17.87 6.30
C ALA A 52 15.10 -17.73 4.82
N GLU A 53 14.22 -18.21 3.95
CA GLU A 53 14.37 -18.10 2.51
C GLU A 53 14.47 -16.60 2.23
N SER A 54 15.68 -16.12 2.02
CA SER A 54 15.96 -14.70 1.77
C SER A 54 15.38 -14.39 0.41
N ARG A 55 14.07 -14.10 0.39
CA ARG A 55 13.35 -13.75 -0.83
C ARG A 55 13.95 -12.44 -1.31
N ILE A 56 14.66 -12.52 -2.44
CA ILE A 56 15.24 -11.35 -3.10
C ILE A 56 14.12 -10.31 -3.30
N PRO A 57 14.29 -9.08 -2.78
CA PRO A 57 13.25 -8.06 -2.86
C PRO A 57 13.03 -7.63 -4.32
N VAL A 58 11.78 -7.49 -4.72
CA VAL A 58 11.42 -6.94 -6.04
C VAL A 58 11.55 -5.43 -5.96
N THR A 59 12.37 -4.86 -6.84
CA THR A 59 12.58 -3.40 -6.90
C THR A 59 11.59 -2.77 -7.88
N MET A 60 10.86 -1.76 -7.44
CA MET A 60 9.94 -0.97 -8.24
C MET A 60 10.37 0.49 -8.23
N VAL A 61 10.44 1.10 -9.41
CA VAL A 61 10.73 2.53 -9.58
C VAL A 61 9.44 3.23 -9.98
N VAL A 62 9.07 4.28 -9.25
CA VAL A 62 7.82 5.02 -9.49
C VAL A 62 8.09 6.51 -9.47
N VAL A 63 7.48 7.23 -10.40
CA VAL A 63 7.55 8.69 -10.51
C VAL A 63 6.17 9.28 -10.21
N THR A 64 6.12 10.32 -9.38
CA THR A 64 4.89 11.06 -9.04
C THR A 64 5.08 12.55 -9.27
N CYS A 65 4.40 13.10 -10.26
CA CYS A 65 4.42 14.52 -10.54
C CYS A 65 2.99 15.05 -10.73
N GLY A 66 2.80 16.33 -10.45
CA GLY A 66 1.54 17.04 -10.61
C GLY A 66 0.40 16.41 -9.80
N ASP A 67 -0.73 16.18 -10.46
CA ASP A 67 -1.96 15.66 -9.87
C ASP A 67 -2.01 14.13 -9.71
N ARG A 68 -0.90 13.43 -9.97
CA ARG A 68 -0.86 11.95 -10.03
C ARG A 68 -0.77 11.25 -8.69
N PHE A 69 -0.75 11.98 -7.58
CA PHE A 69 -0.57 11.43 -6.24
C PHE A 69 -1.51 10.25 -5.92
N GLU A 70 -2.82 10.42 -6.13
CA GLU A 70 -3.82 9.39 -5.79
C GLU A 70 -3.63 8.12 -6.61
N VAL A 71 -3.31 8.28 -7.90
CA VAL A 71 -3.05 7.16 -8.81
C VAL A 71 -1.78 6.43 -8.42
N THR A 72 -0.71 7.15 -8.06
CA THR A 72 0.51 6.52 -7.54
C THR A 72 0.22 5.77 -6.25
N MET A 73 -0.51 6.36 -5.31
CA MET A 73 -0.83 5.74 -4.03
C MET A 73 -1.66 4.46 -4.21
N ALA A 74 -2.63 4.47 -5.13
CA ALA A 74 -3.40 3.28 -5.49
C ALA A 74 -2.51 2.16 -6.06
N ASN A 75 -1.56 2.51 -6.94
CA ASN A 75 -0.59 1.56 -7.50
C ASN A 75 0.35 0.98 -6.44
N LEU A 76 0.85 1.80 -5.52
CA LEU A 76 1.72 1.32 -4.45
C LEU A 76 0.95 0.40 -3.50
N LYS A 77 -0.26 0.77 -3.09
CA LYS A 77 -1.10 -0.05 -2.23
C LYS A 77 -1.46 -1.39 -2.88
N SER A 78 -1.81 -1.41 -4.15
CA SER A 78 -2.11 -2.65 -4.87
C SER A 78 -0.86 -3.52 -5.01
N ALA A 79 0.29 -2.94 -5.36
CA ALA A 79 1.56 -3.66 -5.44
C ALA A 79 1.90 -4.34 -4.10
N VAL A 80 1.73 -3.62 -2.98
CA VAL A 80 2.00 -4.16 -1.65
C VAL A 80 0.96 -5.21 -1.23
N ALA A 81 -0.32 -5.00 -1.54
CA ALA A 81 -1.39 -5.94 -1.19
C ALA A 81 -1.27 -7.29 -1.92
N PHE A 82 -0.87 -7.27 -3.21
CA PHE A 82 -0.82 -8.48 -4.03
C PHE A 82 0.58 -9.11 -4.14
N SER A 83 1.64 -8.40 -3.78
CA SER A 83 3.00 -8.97 -3.79
C SER A 83 3.19 -9.99 -2.67
N ARG A 84 3.75 -11.16 -3.04
CA ARG A 84 4.23 -12.18 -2.09
C ARG A 84 5.70 -12.02 -1.72
N ALA A 85 6.45 -11.21 -2.47
CA ALA A 85 7.84 -10.89 -2.22
C ALA A 85 7.95 -9.56 -1.43
N PRO A 86 9.01 -9.36 -0.64
CA PRO A 86 9.35 -8.05 -0.12
C PRO A 86 9.56 -7.05 -1.25
N LEU A 87 9.16 -5.79 -1.04
CA LEU A 87 9.29 -4.74 -2.06
C LEU A 87 10.34 -3.71 -1.66
N ARG A 88 11.13 -3.29 -2.65
CA ARG A 88 11.99 -2.10 -2.56
C ARG A 88 11.46 -1.03 -3.50
N LEU A 89 10.96 0.07 -2.93
CA LEU A 89 10.35 1.17 -3.66
C LEU A 89 11.36 2.31 -3.83
N LEU A 90 11.68 2.65 -5.07
CA LEU A 90 12.45 3.84 -5.42
C LEU A 90 11.48 4.89 -5.95
N LEU A 91 11.11 5.84 -5.09
CA LEU A 91 10.07 6.81 -5.36
C LEU A 91 10.69 8.14 -5.72
N PHE A 92 10.36 8.62 -6.91
CA PHE A 92 10.74 9.94 -7.38
C PHE A 92 9.51 10.84 -7.37
N ALA A 93 9.59 12.02 -6.76
CA ALA A 93 8.48 12.95 -6.74
C ALA A 93 8.90 14.39 -6.99
N ASP A 94 7.98 15.22 -7.47
CA ASP A 94 8.16 16.67 -7.48
C ASP A 94 8.15 17.25 -6.05
N ALA A 95 8.44 18.55 -5.95
CA ALA A 95 8.54 19.24 -4.67
C ALA A 95 7.22 19.27 -3.89
N GLU A 96 6.09 19.21 -4.59
CA GLU A 96 4.75 19.26 -4.00
C GLU A 96 4.36 17.91 -3.40
N ASN A 97 4.72 16.80 -4.06
CA ASN A 97 4.28 15.46 -3.69
C ASN A 97 5.27 14.71 -2.79
N ILE A 98 6.54 15.11 -2.72
CA ILE A 98 7.57 14.35 -2.00
C ILE A 98 7.25 14.20 -0.50
N GLN A 99 6.87 15.29 0.19
CA GLN A 99 6.49 15.23 1.60
C GLN A 99 5.19 14.43 1.78
N ARG A 100 4.20 14.67 0.92
CA ARG A 100 2.91 14.00 0.98
C ARG A 100 3.03 12.48 0.84
N LEU A 101 3.94 12.01 -0.03
CA LEU A 101 4.25 10.58 -0.17
C LEU A 101 4.91 10.02 1.09
N ASP A 102 5.89 10.74 1.64
CA ASP A 102 6.60 10.31 2.85
C ASP A 102 5.64 10.14 4.03
N ASP A 103 4.82 11.16 4.29
CA ASP A 103 3.83 11.15 5.38
C ASP A 103 2.83 10.01 5.21
N THR A 104 2.29 9.83 4.00
CA THR A 104 1.28 8.81 3.75
C THR A 104 1.84 7.38 3.86
N ILE A 105 3.10 7.16 3.47
CA ILE A 105 3.74 5.84 3.57
C ILE A 105 4.12 5.55 5.02
N LYS A 106 4.62 6.53 5.78
CA LYS A 106 4.94 6.38 7.21
C LYS A 106 3.72 6.01 8.05
N ASP A 107 2.54 6.49 7.65
CA ASP A 107 1.27 6.15 8.29
C ASP A 107 0.73 4.75 7.95
N TRP A 108 1.43 3.97 7.12
CA TRP A 108 1.02 2.60 6.84
C TRP A 108 1.17 1.68 8.06
N PRO A 109 0.34 0.62 8.16
CA PRO A 109 0.44 -0.34 9.24
C PRO A 109 1.84 -0.97 9.37
N ALA A 110 2.29 -1.23 10.59
CA ALA A 110 3.64 -1.76 10.85
C ALA A 110 3.94 -3.07 10.10
N ASN A 111 2.97 -3.99 10.02
CA ASN A 111 3.10 -5.25 9.28
C ASN A 111 3.28 -5.07 7.77
N VAL A 112 2.87 -3.92 7.23
CA VAL A 112 3.10 -3.54 5.84
C VAL A 112 4.52 -3.01 5.68
N LEU A 113 4.94 -2.12 6.58
CA LEU A 113 6.28 -1.52 6.59
C LEU A 113 7.39 -2.55 6.79
N GLU A 114 7.16 -3.62 7.56
CA GLU A 114 8.12 -4.73 7.69
C GLU A 114 8.47 -5.43 6.36
N ARG A 115 7.58 -5.33 5.36
CA ARG A 115 7.72 -5.99 4.06
C ARG A 115 8.14 -5.04 2.95
N VAL A 116 8.28 -3.75 3.26
CA VAL A 116 8.52 -2.68 2.28
C VAL A 116 9.69 -1.82 2.74
N THR A 117 10.69 -1.70 1.88
CA THR A 117 11.74 -0.68 2.01
C THR A 117 11.47 0.40 0.98
N TYR A 118 11.62 1.67 1.32
CA TYR A 118 11.41 2.75 0.38
C TYR A 118 12.51 3.82 0.49
N GLU A 119 12.78 4.47 -0.64
CA GLU A 119 13.65 5.63 -0.74
C GLU A 119 12.93 6.69 -1.55
N LEU A 120 12.89 7.92 -1.04
CA LEU A 120 12.29 9.07 -1.72
C LEU A 120 13.38 10.00 -2.25
N ARG A 121 13.23 10.42 -3.51
CA ARG A 121 14.11 11.38 -4.15
C ARG A 121 13.30 12.42 -4.93
N LEU A 122 13.81 13.64 -4.97
CA LEU A 122 13.23 14.67 -5.82
C LEU A 122 13.50 14.32 -7.29
N VAL A 123 12.47 14.43 -8.15
CA VAL A 123 12.65 14.40 -9.60
C VAL A 123 13.50 15.60 -9.99
N ARG A 124 14.60 15.33 -10.71
CA ARG A 124 15.42 16.37 -11.34
C ARG A 124 15.25 16.23 -12.83
N PRO A 125 14.54 17.15 -13.50
CA PRO A 125 14.50 17.17 -14.95
C PRO A 125 15.93 17.27 -15.49
N PRO A 126 16.28 16.54 -16.57
CA PRO A 126 17.56 16.74 -17.24
C PRO A 126 17.65 18.19 -17.72
N LYS A 127 18.78 18.85 -17.49
CA LYS A 127 19.07 20.19 -17.99
C LYS A 127 19.95 20.05 -19.24
N GLY A 128 19.40 20.14 -20.45
CA GLY A 128 20.20 20.09 -21.69
C GLY A 128 19.50 19.47 -22.92
N PRO A 129 20.25 19.25 -24.02
CA PRO A 129 19.73 18.70 -25.28
C PRO A 129 19.29 17.23 -25.22
N ASP A 130 19.40 16.60 -24.04
CA ASP A 130 19.01 15.20 -23.76
C ASP A 130 17.49 15.01 -23.65
N MET A 131 16.69 15.98 -24.10
CA MET A 131 15.28 15.76 -24.34
C MET A 131 15.15 14.78 -25.51
N ILE A 132 14.88 13.52 -25.18
CA ILE A 132 14.36 12.55 -26.13
C ILE A 132 13.03 13.15 -26.62
N LYS A 133 13.07 13.77 -27.80
CA LYS A 133 11.87 14.22 -28.50
C LYS A 133 11.12 12.96 -28.91
N GLU A 134 9.98 12.71 -28.28
CA GLU A 134 8.95 11.82 -28.84
C GLU A 134 8.38 12.40 -30.14
#